data_AF-A0AAW7LC83-F1
#
_entry.id   AF-A0AAW7LC83-F1
#
_cell.length_a   1.000
_cell.length_b   1.000
_cell.length_c   1.000
_cell.angle_alpha   90.00
_cell.angle_beta   90.00
_cell.angle_gamma   90.00
#
_symmetry.space_group_name_H-M   'P 1'
#
loop_
_entity.id
_entity.type
_entity.pdbx_description
1 polymer ?
#
loop_
_entity_poly.entity_id
_entity_poly.type
_entity_poly.pdbx_seq_one_letter_code
_entity_poly.pdbx_strand_id
1 'polypeptide(L)'
;MKEKILILFFLLVSNIVSGKGFEKEHHVTIEMVENDILHNRRLNVSQILYVLERSKVTNPLKVNYLYGVIYYFGDYGLDKDNDKAYHHLKIPAENGDISAAYLLGTLLVDDSPLKDIENGIKYLKFASDRGSVDAILNLYEMYRIGKYKGEDHILKLLSYAAKSGSEESAIQYADTLFNISLIEQSDKKAQAAALFLIDYNFKSLKGEKFYLLSGIYGLSNSPIYNEIKRDHYLNLAAREGHSFAIRLLDEIDLIKANKKH
;
A
#
# COMPACT_ATOMS: atom_id res chain seq x y z
N MET A 1 14.10 25.29 -60.73
CA MET A 1 13.08 25.13 -59.66
C MET A 1 12.80 23.65 -59.34
N LYS A 2 12.57 22.79 -60.33
CA LYS A 2 12.27 21.35 -60.11
C LYS A 2 13.38 20.55 -59.42
N GLU A 3 14.66 20.82 -59.71
CA GLU A 3 15.79 20.12 -59.07
C GLU A 3 15.97 20.45 -57.59
N LYS A 4 15.70 21.70 -57.17
CA LYS A 4 15.77 22.09 -55.75
C LYS A 4 14.69 21.42 -54.90
N ILE A 5 13.50 21.20 -55.47
CA ILE A 5 12.39 20.51 -54.81
C ILE A 5 12.68 19.02 -54.66
N LEU A 6 13.32 18.39 -55.66
CA LEU A 6 13.68 16.98 -55.62
C LEU A 6 14.75 16.68 -54.56
N ILE A 7 15.74 17.57 -54.39
CA ILE A 7 16.78 17.44 -53.35
C ILE A 7 16.18 17.63 -51.95
N LEU A 8 15.26 18.59 -51.78
CA LEU A 8 14.57 18.78 -50.49
C LEU A 8 13.73 17.55 -50.12
N PHE A 9 13.04 16.96 -51.08
CA PHE A 9 12.24 15.75 -50.88
C PHE A 9 13.13 14.54 -50.55
N PHE A 10 14.28 14.40 -51.21
CA PHE A 10 15.24 13.33 -50.92
C PHE A 10 15.89 13.46 -49.55
N LEU A 11 16.15 14.69 -49.07
CA LEU A 11 16.65 14.95 -47.72
C LEU A 11 15.58 14.73 -46.64
N LEU A 12 14.31 15.05 -46.93
CA LEU A 12 13.20 14.77 -46.02
C LEU A 12 12.95 13.27 -45.89
N VAL A 13 12.93 12.54 -47.02
CA VAL A 13 12.76 11.09 -47.03
C VAL A 13 13.99 10.40 -46.45
N SER A 14 15.22 10.88 -46.70
CA SER A 14 16.41 10.32 -46.06
C SER A 14 16.44 10.58 -44.56
N ASN A 15 15.95 11.72 -44.07
CA ASN A 15 15.82 11.96 -42.62
C ASN A 15 14.72 11.11 -41.97
N ILE A 16 13.63 10.81 -42.68
CA ILE A 16 12.57 9.89 -42.22
C ILE A 16 13.06 8.44 -42.23
N VAL A 17 13.83 8.04 -43.25
CA VAL A 17 14.34 6.66 -43.42
C VAL A 17 15.61 6.40 -42.59
N SER A 18 16.42 7.42 -42.30
CA SER A 18 17.67 7.26 -41.52
C SER A 18 17.52 7.54 -40.02
N GLY A 19 16.36 7.98 -39.52
CA GLY A 19 16.14 8.21 -38.08
C GLY A 19 16.99 9.33 -37.46
N LYS A 20 17.78 10.06 -38.26
CA LYS A 20 18.81 11.01 -37.81
C LYS A 20 18.29 12.30 -37.16
N GLY A 21 16.97 12.47 -37.06
CA GLY A 21 16.32 13.56 -36.30
C GLY A 21 16.04 13.24 -34.83
N PHE A 22 16.17 11.97 -34.41
CA PHE A 22 15.85 11.51 -33.04
C PHE A 22 17.07 10.96 -32.27
N GLU A 23 18.28 11.10 -32.81
CA GLU A 23 19.49 10.42 -32.30
C GLU A 23 20.24 11.13 -31.15
N LYS A 24 19.58 12.00 -30.37
CA LYS A 24 20.25 12.62 -29.19
C LYS A 24 19.40 12.72 -27.90
N GLU A 25 18.37 11.90 -27.76
CA GLU A 25 17.80 11.61 -26.44
C GLU A 25 18.22 10.19 -26.06
N HIS A 26 18.90 10.04 -24.93
CA HIS A 26 19.32 8.74 -24.40
C HIS A 26 18.18 7.71 -24.56
N HIS A 27 18.47 6.59 -25.24
CA HIS A 27 17.46 5.59 -25.59
C HIS A 27 16.64 5.17 -24.36
N VAL A 28 15.42 5.72 -24.24
CA VAL A 28 14.51 5.40 -23.13
C VAL A 28 14.12 3.93 -23.24
N THR A 29 14.49 3.12 -22.25
CA THR A 29 14.17 1.69 -22.21
C THR A 29 12.86 1.42 -21.49
N ILE A 30 12.35 0.19 -21.59
CA ILE A 30 11.12 -0.20 -20.88
C ILE A 30 11.32 -0.19 -19.36
N GLU A 31 12.54 -0.46 -18.88
CA GLU A 31 12.92 -0.37 -17.46
C GLU A 31 12.92 1.07 -16.98
N MET A 32 13.36 2.02 -17.81
CA MET A 32 13.27 3.45 -17.50
C MET A 32 11.81 3.90 -17.40
N VAL A 33 10.95 3.42 -18.30
CA VAL A 33 9.51 3.71 -18.27
C VAL A 33 8.84 3.10 -17.05
N GLU A 34 9.13 1.84 -16.73
CA GLU A 34 8.65 1.19 -15.51
C GLU A 34 9.04 1.98 -14.27
N ASN A 35 10.31 2.33 -14.14
CA ASN A 35 10.79 3.11 -13.01
C ASN A 35 10.16 4.53 -12.96
N ASP A 36 9.86 5.13 -14.12
CA ASP A 36 9.20 6.43 -14.19
C ASP A 36 7.76 6.36 -13.69
N ILE A 37 6.98 5.41 -14.22
CA ILE A 37 5.58 5.15 -13.87
C ILE A 37 5.46 4.84 -12.37
N LEU A 38 6.38 4.05 -11.82
CA LEU A 38 6.30 3.61 -10.43
C LEU A 38 6.89 4.59 -9.42
N HIS A 39 7.83 5.46 -9.81
CA HIS A 39 8.58 6.26 -8.84
C HIS A 39 8.84 7.72 -9.22
N ASN A 40 9.06 8.05 -10.50
CA ASN A 40 9.81 9.27 -10.84
C ASN A 40 9.04 10.32 -11.67
N ARG A 41 7.97 9.97 -12.39
CA ARG A 41 7.12 10.92 -13.17
C ARG A 41 7.90 12.02 -13.93
N ARG A 42 9.06 11.69 -14.51
CA ARG A 42 9.95 12.62 -15.24
C ARG A 42 9.81 12.50 -16.76
N LEU A 43 9.47 11.32 -17.26
CA LEU A 43 9.32 11.09 -18.69
C LEU A 43 8.04 11.73 -19.21
N ASN A 44 8.08 12.23 -20.44
CA ASN A 44 6.88 12.75 -21.07
C ASN A 44 5.99 11.62 -21.61
N VAL A 45 4.70 11.92 -21.76
CA VAL A 45 3.68 10.97 -22.23
C VAL A 45 4.06 10.32 -23.56
N SER A 46 4.58 11.11 -24.50
CA SER A 46 4.95 10.61 -25.83
C SER A 46 6.06 9.57 -25.77
N GLN A 47 7.09 9.78 -24.94
CA GLN A 47 8.17 8.81 -24.72
C GLN A 47 7.65 7.51 -24.12
N ILE A 48 6.77 7.60 -23.11
CA ILE A 48 6.20 6.44 -22.44
C ILE A 48 5.36 5.61 -23.41
N LEU A 49 4.38 6.23 -24.08
CA LEU A 49 3.51 5.51 -25.01
C LEU A 49 4.30 4.92 -26.19
N TYR A 50 5.30 5.64 -26.71
CA TYR A 50 6.18 5.13 -27.75
C TYR A 50 6.96 3.87 -27.31
N VAL A 51 7.55 3.90 -26.11
CA VAL A 51 8.30 2.75 -25.58
C VAL A 51 7.37 1.57 -25.26
N LEU A 52 6.19 1.83 -24.70
CA LEU A 52 5.21 0.79 -24.46
C LEU A 52 4.79 0.12 -25.77
N GLU A 53 4.51 0.89 -26.83
CA GLU A 53 4.11 0.35 -28.13
C GLU A 53 5.18 -0.55 -28.74
N ARG A 54 6.43 -0.06 -28.81
CA ARG A 54 7.53 -0.82 -29.42
C ARG A 54 7.92 -2.06 -28.60
N SER A 55 7.62 -2.09 -27.30
CA SER A 55 7.92 -3.21 -26.41
C SER A 55 6.78 -4.22 -26.28
N LYS A 56 5.61 -4.01 -26.90
CA LYS A 56 4.46 -4.93 -26.81
C LYS A 56 4.80 -6.37 -27.19
N VAL A 57 5.61 -6.54 -28.23
CA VAL A 57 5.96 -7.88 -28.75
C VAL A 57 7.05 -8.53 -27.91
N THR A 58 8.04 -7.76 -27.46
CA THR A 58 9.20 -8.30 -26.73
C THR A 58 8.92 -8.50 -25.23
N ASN A 59 8.07 -7.65 -24.65
CA ASN A 59 7.76 -7.62 -23.21
C ASN A 59 6.25 -7.49 -22.94
N PRO A 60 5.40 -8.39 -23.47
CA PRO A 60 3.95 -8.26 -23.40
C PRO A 60 3.41 -8.21 -21.97
N LEU A 61 3.94 -9.03 -21.04
CA LEU A 61 3.49 -9.04 -19.64
C LEU A 61 3.80 -7.71 -18.94
N LYS A 62 5.03 -7.21 -19.09
CA LYS A 62 5.45 -5.93 -18.50
C LYS A 62 4.65 -4.76 -19.09
N VAL A 63 4.47 -4.72 -20.41
CA VAL A 63 3.68 -3.66 -21.06
C VAL A 63 2.23 -3.68 -20.60
N ASN A 64 1.62 -4.87 -20.48
CA ASN A 64 0.28 -4.98 -19.93
C ASN A 64 0.21 -4.52 -18.47
N TYR A 65 1.15 -4.94 -17.62
CA TYR A 65 1.22 -4.45 -16.24
C TYR A 65 1.30 -2.91 -16.20
N LEU A 66 2.19 -2.29 -16.99
CA LEU A 66 2.37 -0.85 -16.99
C LEU A 66 1.14 -0.09 -17.52
N TYR A 67 0.49 -0.56 -18.59
CA TYR A 67 -0.80 0.00 -19.01
C TYR A 67 -1.87 -0.15 -17.92
N GLY A 68 -1.89 -1.30 -17.23
CA GLY A 68 -2.76 -1.55 -16.10
C GLY A 68 -2.57 -0.52 -14.98
N VAL A 69 -1.33 -0.22 -14.61
CA VAL A 69 -0.98 0.82 -13.64
C VAL A 69 -1.44 2.20 -14.10
N ILE A 70 -1.16 2.56 -15.35
CA ILE A 70 -1.53 3.87 -15.90
C ILE A 70 -3.06 4.08 -15.86
N TYR A 71 -3.84 3.10 -16.32
CA TYR A 71 -5.30 3.18 -16.28
C TYR A 71 -5.87 3.09 -14.85
N TYR A 72 -5.20 2.41 -13.93
CA TYR A 72 -5.63 2.31 -12.54
C TYR A 72 -5.55 3.68 -11.82
N PHE A 73 -4.46 4.42 -12.05
CA PHE A 73 -4.23 5.72 -11.42
C PHE A 73 -4.74 6.91 -12.25
N GLY A 74 -4.89 6.76 -13.56
CA GLY A 74 -5.25 7.86 -14.47
C GLY A 74 -4.10 8.85 -14.68
N ASP A 75 -2.95 8.34 -15.11
CA ASP A 75 -1.73 9.14 -15.32
C ASP A 75 -1.36 9.25 -16.82
N TYR A 76 -0.35 10.08 -17.11
CA TYR A 76 0.26 10.18 -18.45
C TYR A 76 -0.73 10.47 -19.59
N GLY A 77 -1.71 11.34 -19.33
CA GLY A 77 -2.70 11.77 -20.33
C GLY A 77 -3.74 10.70 -20.68
N LEU A 78 -3.80 9.61 -19.92
CA LEU A 78 -4.87 8.63 -19.96
C LEU A 78 -5.72 8.77 -18.71
N ASP A 79 -7.03 8.90 -18.88
CA ASP A 79 -7.96 8.96 -17.76
C ASP A 79 -7.99 7.63 -17.02
N LYS A 80 -8.31 7.70 -15.72
CA LYS A 80 -8.56 6.52 -14.91
C LYS A 80 -9.70 5.72 -15.53
N ASP A 81 -9.44 4.45 -15.79
CA ASP A 81 -10.38 3.53 -16.44
C ASP A 81 -10.23 2.14 -15.83
N ASN A 82 -11.12 1.82 -14.90
CA ASN A 82 -11.08 0.58 -14.13
C ASN A 82 -11.25 -0.67 -15.01
N ASP A 83 -12.06 -0.61 -16.07
CA ASP A 83 -12.28 -1.75 -16.97
C ASP A 83 -11.02 -2.04 -17.78
N LYS A 84 -10.36 -1.00 -18.31
CA LYS A 84 -9.07 -1.17 -18.99
C LYS A 84 -7.97 -1.62 -18.03
N ALA A 85 -7.94 -1.08 -16.81
CA ALA A 85 -7.00 -1.52 -15.77
C ALA A 85 -7.18 -3.02 -15.49
N TYR A 86 -8.42 -3.49 -15.28
CA TYR A 86 -8.73 -4.91 -15.10
C TYR A 86 -8.19 -5.77 -16.26
N HIS A 87 -8.50 -5.39 -17.50
CA HIS A 87 -8.07 -6.15 -18.67
C HIS A 87 -6.54 -6.24 -18.79
N HIS A 88 -5.84 -5.14 -18.54
CA HIS A 88 -4.38 -5.09 -18.63
C HIS A 88 -3.68 -5.77 -17.44
N LEU A 89 -4.26 -5.74 -16.25
CA LEU A 89 -3.68 -6.36 -15.05
C LEU A 89 -3.92 -7.87 -14.96
N LYS A 90 -5.01 -8.37 -15.57
CA LYS A 90 -5.41 -9.79 -15.46
C LYS A 90 -4.33 -10.77 -15.93
N ILE A 91 -3.83 -10.60 -17.16
CA ILE A 91 -2.86 -11.55 -17.74
C ILE A 91 -1.53 -11.55 -16.94
N PRO A 92 -0.91 -10.39 -16.60
CA PRO A 92 0.27 -10.39 -15.74
C PRO A 92 0.03 -11.04 -14.38
N ALA A 93 -1.10 -10.76 -13.72
CA ALA A 93 -1.45 -11.35 -12.43
C ALA A 93 -1.57 -12.89 -12.51
N GLU A 94 -2.23 -13.40 -13.56
CA GLU A 94 -2.34 -14.85 -13.82
C GLU A 94 -1.00 -15.51 -14.15
N ASN A 95 -0.04 -14.74 -14.68
CA ASN A 95 1.34 -15.18 -14.92
C ASN A 95 2.27 -14.94 -13.71
N GLY A 96 1.71 -14.59 -12.56
CA GLY A 96 2.42 -14.53 -11.29
C GLY A 96 3.08 -13.19 -10.97
N ASP A 97 2.77 -12.12 -11.70
CA ASP A 97 3.17 -10.77 -11.34
C ASP A 97 2.48 -10.35 -10.04
N ILE A 98 3.28 -10.14 -8.99
CA ILE A 98 2.81 -9.85 -7.63
C ILE A 98 2.12 -8.47 -7.57
N SER A 99 2.70 -7.48 -8.25
CA SER A 99 2.18 -6.11 -8.25
C SER A 99 0.88 -6.03 -9.04
N ALA A 100 0.79 -6.72 -10.18
CA ALA A 100 -0.44 -6.83 -10.94
C ALA A 100 -1.55 -7.55 -10.15
N ALA A 101 -1.21 -8.65 -9.47
CA ALA A 101 -2.16 -9.36 -8.62
C ALA A 101 -2.65 -8.49 -7.45
N TYR A 102 -1.78 -7.71 -6.83
CA TYR A 102 -2.17 -6.74 -5.80
C TYR A 102 -3.17 -5.70 -6.35
N LEU A 103 -2.86 -5.05 -7.47
CA LEU A 103 -3.73 -4.01 -8.05
C LEU A 103 -5.06 -4.59 -8.54
N LEU A 104 -5.03 -5.75 -9.19
CA LEU A 104 -6.23 -6.45 -9.62
C LEU A 104 -7.08 -6.88 -8.43
N GLY A 105 -6.46 -7.42 -7.39
CA GLY A 105 -7.14 -7.81 -6.16
C GLY A 105 -7.85 -6.62 -5.51
N THR A 106 -7.16 -5.47 -5.45
CA THR A 106 -7.71 -4.21 -4.92
C THR A 106 -8.90 -3.72 -5.74
N LEU A 107 -8.77 -3.70 -7.06
CA LEU A 107 -9.84 -3.31 -7.97
C LEU A 107 -11.13 -4.13 -7.80
N LEU A 108 -10.96 -5.43 -7.53
CA LEU A 108 -12.07 -6.38 -7.37
C LEU A 108 -12.72 -6.34 -5.97
N VAL A 109 -12.02 -5.87 -4.93
CA VAL A 109 -12.65 -5.70 -3.60
C VAL A 109 -13.25 -4.32 -3.40
N ASP A 110 -12.82 -3.33 -4.19
CA ASP A 110 -13.37 -1.98 -4.20
C ASP A 110 -14.84 -1.95 -4.61
N ASP A 111 -15.55 -0.91 -4.16
CA ASP A 111 -16.95 -0.71 -4.50
C ASP A 111 -17.09 -0.13 -5.91
N SER A 112 -17.02 -1.01 -6.90
CA SER A 112 -17.12 -0.68 -8.32
C SER A 112 -17.97 -1.70 -9.10
N PRO A 113 -18.36 -1.41 -10.36
CA PRO A 113 -19.04 -2.40 -11.21
C PRO A 113 -18.26 -3.70 -11.43
N LEU A 114 -16.93 -3.69 -11.23
CA LEU A 114 -16.05 -4.85 -11.34
C LEU A 114 -15.96 -5.68 -10.06
N LYS A 115 -16.66 -5.26 -9.00
CA LYS A 115 -16.55 -5.88 -7.67
C LYS A 115 -16.82 -7.37 -7.71
N ASP A 116 -15.80 -8.12 -7.31
CA ASP A 116 -15.83 -9.56 -7.10
C ASP A 116 -14.92 -9.86 -5.90
N ILE A 117 -15.52 -9.81 -4.70
CA ILE A 117 -14.79 -9.95 -3.44
C ILE A 117 -14.05 -11.30 -3.38
N GLU A 118 -14.63 -12.38 -3.91
CA GLU A 118 -14.03 -13.70 -3.81
C GLU A 118 -12.75 -13.77 -4.63
N ASN A 119 -12.79 -13.34 -5.89
CA ASN A 119 -11.61 -13.31 -6.73
C ASN A 119 -10.61 -12.22 -6.30
N GLY A 120 -11.09 -11.08 -5.81
CA GLY A 120 -10.25 -10.04 -5.22
C GLY A 120 -9.40 -10.58 -4.06
N ILE A 121 -10.04 -11.31 -3.12
CA ILE A 121 -9.34 -11.97 -2.03
C ILE A 121 -8.33 -13.01 -2.53
N LYS A 122 -8.64 -13.77 -3.60
CA LYS A 122 -7.67 -14.73 -4.17
C LYS A 122 -6.41 -14.05 -4.68
N TYR A 123 -6.54 -12.94 -5.42
CA TYR A 123 -5.40 -12.19 -5.93
C TYR A 123 -4.63 -11.46 -4.81
N LEU A 124 -5.32 -10.84 -3.85
CA LEU A 124 -4.68 -10.25 -2.68
C LEU A 124 -3.91 -11.29 -1.87
N LYS A 125 -4.50 -12.46 -1.63
CA LYS A 125 -3.83 -13.57 -0.96
C LYS A 125 -2.59 -14.04 -1.72
N PHE A 126 -2.67 -14.17 -3.05
CA PHE A 126 -1.53 -14.53 -3.87
C PHE A 126 -0.35 -13.55 -3.70
N ALA A 127 -0.65 -12.25 -3.70
CA ALA A 127 0.35 -11.19 -3.56
C ALA A 127 0.88 -11.08 -2.12
N SER A 128 0.02 -11.19 -1.10
CA SER A 128 0.40 -11.16 0.31
C SER A 128 1.31 -12.31 0.68
N ASP A 129 1.01 -13.52 0.19
CA ASP A 129 1.80 -14.73 0.44
C ASP A 129 3.23 -14.64 -0.14
N ARG A 130 3.44 -13.69 -1.06
CA ARG A 130 4.73 -13.37 -1.70
C ARG A 130 5.37 -12.08 -1.19
N GLY A 131 4.84 -11.54 -0.09
CA GLY A 131 5.45 -10.42 0.63
C GLY A 131 5.06 -9.03 0.15
N SER A 132 4.03 -8.87 -0.68
CA SER A 132 3.46 -7.55 -0.94
C SER A 132 2.82 -7.02 0.33
N VAL A 133 3.43 -5.99 0.94
CA VAL A 133 2.92 -5.34 2.16
C VAL A 133 1.57 -4.68 1.87
N ASP A 134 1.41 -4.02 0.72
CA ASP A 134 0.14 -3.39 0.35
C ASP A 134 -0.99 -4.44 0.23
N ALA A 135 -0.71 -5.61 -0.33
CA ALA A 135 -1.68 -6.69 -0.39
C ALA A 135 -2.01 -7.27 1.00
N ILE A 136 -1.03 -7.31 1.92
CA ILE A 136 -1.26 -7.69 3.32
C ILE A 136 -2.22 -6.71 3.99
N LEU A 137 -1.99 -5.41 3.82
CA LEU A 137 -2.84 -4.35 4.40
C LEU A 137 -4.27 -4.41 3.84
N ASN A 138 -4.43 -4.59 2.53
CA ASN A 138 -5.76 -4.74 1.93
C ASN A 138 -6.47 -6.02 2.40
N LEU A 139 -5.75 -7.14 2.50
CA LEU A 139 -6.33 -8.39 3.01
C LEU A 139 -6.68 -8.28 4.50
N TYR A 140 -5.89 -7.54 5.28
CA TYR A 140 -6.20 -7.20 6.66
C TYR A 140 -7.47 -6.36 6.78
N GLU A 141 -7.66 -5.36 5.90
CA GLU A 141 -8.91 -4.61 5.91
C GLU A 141 -10.11 -5.50 5.59
N MET A 142 -9.98 -6.40 4.62
CA MET A 142 -11.02 -7.41 4.36
C MET A 142 -11.30 -8.28 5.58
N TYR A 143 -10.30 -8.58 6.42
CA TYR A 143 -10.49 -9.27 7.69
C TYR A 143 -11.23 -8.42 8.71
N ARG A 144 -10.85 -7.15 8.89
CA ARG A 144 -11.50 -6.22 9.82
C ARG A 144 -12.98 -6.04 9.55
N ILE A 145 -13.37 -5.97 8.28
CA ILE A 145 -14.79 -5.86 7.88
C ILE A 145 -15.50 -7.21 7.77
N GLY A 146 -14.86 -8.31 8.19
CA GLY A 146 -15.44 -9.65 8.24
C GLY A 146 -15.63 -10.33 6.88
N LYS A 147 -15.06 -9.79 5.81
CA LYS A 147 -15.11 -10.37 4.45
C LYS A 147 -14.03 -11.43 4.22
N TYR A 148 -12.96 -11.41 5.00
CA TYR A 148 -11.94 -12.45 5.07
C TYR A 148 -11.91 -13.06 6.48
N LYS A 149 -11.87 -14.40 6.58
CA LYS A 149 -11.97 -15.13 7.87
C LYS A 149 -10.68 -15.83 8.30
N GLY A 150 -9.53 -15.50 7.69
CA GLY A 150 -8.26 -16.17 7.96
C GLY A 150 -7.43 -15.47 9.06
N GLU A 151 -7.88 -15.50 10.31
CA GLU A 151 -7.20 -14.81 11.43
C GLU A 151 -5.72 -15.23 11.60
N ASP A 152 -5.44 -16.52 11.72
CA ASP A 152 -4.05 -17.02 11.85
C ASP A 152 -3.18 -16.61 10.65
N HIS A 153 -3.80 -16.58 9.47
CA HIS A 153 -3.13 -16.16 8.26
C HIS A 153 -2.79 -14.67 8.28
N ILE A 154 -3.73 -13.82 8.69
CA ILE A 154 -3.52 -12.39 8.90
C ILE A 154 -2.42 -12.13 9.93
N LEU A 155 -2.47 -12.79 11.10
CA LEU A 155 -1.45 -12.61 12.14
C LEU A 155 -0.04 -12.95 11.62
N LYS A 156 0.08 -14.03 10.84
CA LYS A 156 1.35 -14.43 10.23
C LYS A 156 1.84 -13.37 9.23
N LEU A 157 0.96 -12.88 8.36
CA LEU A 157 1.28 -11.88 7.35
C LEU A 157 1.67 -10.53 7.98
N LEU A 158 0.90 -10.04 8.96
CA LEU A 158 1.21 -8.81 9.68
C LEU A 158 2.52 -8.91 10.45
N SER A 159 2.78 -10.04 11.11
CA SER A 159 4.06 -10.29 11.78
C SER A 159 5.24 -10.26 10.80
N TYR A 160 5.06 -10.84 9.61
CA TYR A 160 6.07 -10.78 8.55
C TYR A 160 6.31 -9.34 8.07
N ALA A 161 5.25 -8.61 7.71
CA ALA A 161 5.36 -7.23 7.25
C ALA A 161 5.99 -6.30 8.32
N ALA A 162 5.62 -6.49 9.58
CA ALA A 162 6.22 -5.78 10.70
C ALA A 162 7.73 -6.03 10.80
N LYS A 163 8.17 -7.29 10.70
CA LYS A 163 9.61 -7.65 10.70
C LYS A 163 10.36 -7.09 9.49
N SER A 164 9.67 -6.91 8.36
CA SER A 164 10.19 -6.24 7.17
C SER A 164 10.21 -4.71 7.29
N GLY A 165 9.79 -4.14 8.44
CA GLY A 165 9.88 -2.71 8.75
C GLY A 165 8.58 -1.92 8.56
N SER A 166 7.46 -2.57 8.26
CA SER A 166 6.15 -1.89 8.21
C SER A 166 5.64 -1.57 9.62
N GLU A 167 5.76 -0.31 10.03
CA GLU A 167 5.26 0.18 11.32
C GLU A 167 3.74 0.06 11.42
N GLU A 168 3.04 0.28 10.31
CA GLU A 168 1.59 0.13 10.24
C GLU A 168 1.19 -1.33 10.50
N SER A 169 1.85 -2.29 9.84
CA SER A 169 1.58 -3.71 10.09
C SER A 169 1.97 -4.15 11.50
N ALA A 170 2.96 -3.51 12.13
CA ALA A 170 3.33 -3.75 13.52
C ALA A 170 2.20 -3.33 14.47
N ILE A 171 1.59 -2.16 14.25
CA ILE A 171 0.41 -1.72 15.00
C ILE A 171 -0.75 -2.69 14.81
N GLN A 172 -1.07 -3.02 13.56
CA GLN A 172 -2.18 -3.92 13.23
C GLN A 172 -1.98 -5.32 13.82
N TYR A 173 -0.74 -5.82 13.85
CA TYR A 173 -0.41 -7.10 14.48
C TYR A 173 -0.72 -7.08 15.99
N ALA A 174 -0.25 -6.05 16.69
CA ALA A 174 -0.49 -5.91 18.13
C ALA A 174 -1.97 -5.72 18.45
N ASP A 175 -2.66 -4.87 17.69
CA ASP A 175 -4.10 -4.63 17.84
C ASP A 175 -4.91 -5.92 17.63
N THR A 176 -4.59 -6.68 16.58
CA THR A 176 -5.25 -7.96 16.30
C THR A 176 -5.03 -8.97 17.44
N LEU A 177 -3.78 -9.13 17.92
CA LEU A 177 -3.49 -9.99 19.07
C LEU A 177 -4.27 -9.57 20.32
N PHE A 178 -4.37 -8.27 20.57
CA PHE A 178 -5.08 -7.74 21.71
C PHE A 178 -6.60 -7.94 21.58
N ASN A 179 -7.19 -7.70 20.41
CA ASN A 179 -8.61 -7.96 20.17
C ASN A 179 -8.97 -9.43 20.40
N ILE A 180 -8.13 -10.36 19.92
CA ILE A 180 -8.30 -11.79 20.21
C ILE A 180 -8.19 -12.06 21.71
N SER A 181 -7.27 -11.38 22.41
CA SER A 181 -7.14 -11.51 23.87
C SER A 181 -8.40 -11.06 24.61
N LEU A 182 -9.12 -10.06 24.12
CA LEU A 182 -10.38 -9.60 24.71
C LEU A 182 -11.51 -10.62 24.49
N ILE A 183 -11.56 -11.25 23.31
CA ILE A 183 -12.56 -12.27 22.98
C ILE A 183 -12.32 -13.54 23.81
N GLU A 184 -11.07 -14.00 23.88
CA GLU A 184 -10.69 -15.22 24.59
C GLU A 184 -10.46 -15.02 26.09
N GLN A 185 -10.46 -13.78 26.57
CA GLN A 185 -10.04 -13.41 27.93
C GLN A 185 -8.64 -13.97 28.27
N SER A 186 -7.68 -13.76 27.35
CA SER A 186 -6.34 -14.36 27.42
C SER A 186 -5.25 -13.36 27.83
N ASP A 187 -4.80 -13.43 29.09
CA ASP A 187 -3.66 -12.66 29.60
C ASP A 187 -2.42 -12.83 28.70
N LYS A 188 -2.16 -14.06 28.24
CA LYS A 188 -0.97 -14.37 27.43
C LYS A 188 -0.97 -13.60 26.11
N LYS A 189 -2.12 -13.52 25.41
CA LYS A 189 -2.21 -12.77 24.15
C LYS A 189 -2.15 -11.26 24.38
N ALA A 190 -2.78 -10.77 25.45
CA ALA A 190 -2.71 -9.36 25.82
C ALA A 190 -1.27 -8.93 26.18
N GLN A 191 -0.55 -9.76 26.94
CA GLN A 191 0.87 -9.55 27.26
C GLN A 191 1.73 -9.61 26.00
N ALA A 192 1.47 -10.55 25.09
CA ALA A 192 2.20 -10.64 23.84
C ALA A 192 2.03 -9.37 22.98
N ALA A 193 0.82 -8.83 22.88
CA ALA A 193 0.56 -7.56 22.19
C ALA A 193 1.33 -6.39 22.81
N ALA A 194 1.25 -6.24 24.14
CA ALA A 194 1.97 -5.18 24.86
C ALA A 194 3.49 -5.31 24.72
N LEU A 195 4.06 -6.51 24.93
CA LEU A 195 5.49 -6.75 24.79
C LEU A 195 5.98 -6.47 23.36
N PHE A 196 5.21 -6.93 22.35
CA PHE A 196 5.54 -6.65 20.97
C PHE A 196 5.62 -5.14 20.70
N LEU A 197 4.62 -4.36 21.15
CA LEU A 197 4.66 -2.91 21.01
C LEU A 197 5.89 -2.33 21.71
N ILE A 198 6.17 -2.72 22.96
CA ILE A 198 7.32 -2.23 23.74
C ILE A 198 8.65 -2.48 23.03
N ASP A 199 8.85 -3.69 22.49
CA ASP A 199 10.12 -4.11 21.89
C ASP A 199 10.30 -3.61 20.46
N TYR A 200 9.22 -3.37 19.72
CA TYR A 200 9.30 -2.89 18.35
C TYR A 200 9.82 -1.45 18.28
N ASN A 201 10.78 -1.22 17.38
CA ASN A 201 11.45 0.07 17.20
C ASN A 201 10.72 0.95 16.16
N PHE A 202 9.71 1.68 16.62
CA PHE A 202 8.98 2.66 15.81
C PHE A 202 9.81 3.95 15.62
N LYS A 203 10.07 4.29 14.36
CA LYS A 203 10.70 5.53 13.92
C LYS A 203 9.68 6.66 13.78
N SER A 204 8.52 6.39 13.16
CA SER A 204 7.51 7.40 12.86
C SER A 204 6.31 7.39 13.80
N LEU A 205 5.89 6.22 14.29
CA LEU A 205 4.65 6.06 15.07
C LEU A 205 4.88 5.94 16.59
N LYS A 206 5.71 6.83 17.17
CA LYS A 206 6.09 6.76 18.58
C LYS A 206 4.91 7.04 19.53
N GLY A 207 4.14 8.08 19.25
CA GLY A 207 2.97 8.45 20.07
C GLY A 207 1.86 7.41 19.99
N GLU A 208 1.61 6.89 18.79
CA GLU A 208 0.59 5.88 18.50
C GLU A 208 0.87 4.58 19.25
N LYS A 209 2.13 4.10 19.26
CA LYS A 209 2.53 2.93 20.06
C LYS A 209 2.17 3.10 21.53
N PHE A 210 2.49 4.24 22.13
CA PHE A 210 2.20 4.47 23.54
C PHE A 210 0.71 4.62 23.80
N TYR A 211 -0.03 5.24 22.87
CA TYR A 211 -1.47 5.33 22.98
C TYR A 211 -2.13 3.95 22.98
N LEU A 212 -1.70 3.05 22.09
CA LEU A 212 -2.17 1.66 22.06
C LEU A 212 -1.82 0.90 23.36
N LEU A 213 -0.58 1.03 23.86
CA LEU A 213 -0.19 0.46 25.15
C LEU A 213 -1.08 0.96 26.30
N SER A 214 -1.43 2.25 26.29
CA SER A 214 -2.36 2.81 27.27
C SER A 214 -3.75 2.16 27.18
N GLY A 215 -4.25 1.88 25.97
CA GLY A 215 -5.50 1.17 25.74
C GLY A 215 -5.44 -0.29 26.23
N ILE A 216 -4.36 -1.00 25.92
CA ILE A 216 -4.15 -2.39 26.36
C ILE A 216 -4.22 -2.51 27.88
N TYR A 217 -3.58 -1.60 28.62
CA TYR A 217 -3.63 -1.60 30.08
C TYR A 217 -4.88 -0.89 30.65
N GLY A 218 -5.57 -0.09 29.85
CA GLY A 218 -6.60 0.84 30.33
C GLY A 218 -8.04 0.40 30.12
N LEU A 219 -8.30 -0.54 29.22
CA LEU A 219 -9.64 -1.07 29.02
C LEU A 219 -10.05 -1.95 30.21
N SER A 220 -11.22 -1.68 30.79
CA SER A 220 -11.69 -2.38 32.01
C SER A 220 -11.90 -3.87 31.82
N ASN A 221 -12.15 -4.32 30.58
CA ASN A 221 -12.26 -5.73 30.21
C ASN A 221 -10.93 -6.32 29.69
N SER A 222 -9.83 -5.57 29.74
CA SER A 222 -8.50 -6.09 29.43
C SER A 222 -8.09 -7.11 30.48
N PRO A 223 -7.64 -8.31 30.08
CA PRO A 223 -7.15 -9.32 31.02
C PRO A 223 -5.91 -8.84 31.80
N ILE A 224 -5.20 -7.82 31.29
CA ILE A 224 -4.04 -7.21 31.96
C ILE A 224 -4.28 -5.77 32.41
N TYR A 225 -5.53 -5.42 32.72
CA TYR A 225 -5.89 -4.09 33.22
C TYR A 225 -4.93 -3.60 34.33
N ASN A 226 -4.41 -2.39 34.16
CA ASN A 226 -3.52 -1.75 35.11
C ASN A 226 -3.52 -0.22 34.92
N GLU A 227 -4.15 0.48 35.86
CA GLU A 227 -4.30 1.94 35.80
C GLU A 227 -2.97 2.70 35.82
N ILE A 228 -1.99 2.22 36.57
CA ILE A 228 -0.68 2.87 36.68
C ILE A 228 0.04 2.81 35.33
N LYS A 229 0.02 1.63 34.67
CA LYS A 229 0.61 1.45 33.35
C LYS A 229 -0.17 2.21 32.28
N ARG A 230 -1.51 2.19 32.33
CA ARG A 230 -2.36 3.02 31.47
C ARG A 230 -1.93 4.48 31.54
N ASP A 231 -1.89 5.07 32.73
CA ASP A 231 -1.55 6.48 32.92
C ASP A 231 -0.12 6.78 32.49
N HIS A 232 0.82 5.88 32.78
CA HIS A 232 2.20 6.00 32.33
C HIS A 232 2.30 6.10 30.80
N TYR A 233 1.71 5.15 30.07
CA TYR A 233 1.77 5.15 28.61
C TYR A 233 0.93 6.26 27.98
N LEU A 234 -0.19 6.64 28.58
CA LEU A 234 -0.98 7.78 28.11
C LEU A 234 -0.19 9.09 28.17
N ASN A 235 0.55 9.31 29.27
CA ASN A 235 1.46 10.46 29.41
C ASN A 235 2.62 10.41 28.40
N LEU A 236 3.20 9.24 28.13
CA LEU A 236 4.23 9.11 27.09
C LEU A 236 3.68 9.43 25.70
N ALA A 237 2.48 8.94 25.37
CA ALA A 237 1.82 9.24 24.10
C ALA A 237 1.60 10.75 23.93
N ALA A 238 1.14 11.44 24.98
CA ALA A 238 0.96 12.89 24.95
C ALA A 238 2.27 13.67 24.77
N ARG A 239 3.36 13.22 25.42
CA ARG A 239 4.70 13.81 25.25
C ARG A 239 5.25 13.67 23.82
N GLU A 240 4.93 12.58 23.16
CA GLU A 240 5.24 12.36 21.73
C GLU A 240 4.27 13.09 20.78
N GLY A 241 3.35 13.92 21.31
CA GLY A 241 2.44 14.75 20.51
C GLY A 241 1.17 14.05 20.05
N HIS A 242 0.82 12.88 20.60
CA HIS A 242 -0.39 12.17 20.21
C HIS A 242 -1.66 12.93 20.63
N SER A 243 -2.39 13.46 19.66
CA SER A 243 -3.49 14.42 19.87
C SER A 243 -4.63 13.89 20.76
N PHE A 244 -5.01 12.61 20.61
CA PHE A 244 -6.04 12.00 21.46
C PHE A 244 -5.56 11.80 22.90
N ALA A 245 -4.27 11.51 23.10
CA ALA A 245 -3.74 11.31 24.44
C ALA A 245 -3.74 12.63 25.23
N ILE A 246 -3.34 13.72 24.57
CA ILE A 246 -3.38 15.08 25.14
C ILE A 246 -4.80 15.42 25.57
N ARG A 247 -5.78 15.31 24.66
CA ARG A 247 -7.19 15.61 24.97
C ARG A 247 -7.74 14.78 26.13
N LEU A 248 -7.43 13.48 26.16
CA LEU A 248 -7.92 12.60 27.22
C LEU A 248 -7.34 12.98 28.59
N LEU A 249 -6.07 13.39 28.65
CA LEU A 249 -5.46 13.87 29.89
C LEU A 249 -6.07 15.19 30.36
N ASP A 250 -6.31 16.13 29.44
CA ASP A 250 -6.99 17.40 29.75
C ASP A 250 -8.38 17.16 30.36
N GLU A 251 -9.16 16.25 29.78
CA GLU A 251 -10.48 15.85 30.31
C GLU A 251 -10.38 15.22 31.70
N ILE A 252 -9.41 14.33 31.92
CA ILE A 252 -9.18 13.69 33.23
C ILE A 252 -8.85 14.74 34.29
N ASP A 253 -8.02 15.72 33.96
CA ASP A 253 -7.62 16.77 34.89
C ASP A 253 -8.76 17.73 35.21
N LEU A 254 -9.60 18.08 34.22
CA LEU A 254 -10.83 18.84 34.44
C LEU A 254 -11.80 18.11 35.38
N ILE A 255 -12.01 16.81 35.19
CA ILE A 255 -12.88 16.00 36.06
C ILE A 255 -12.34 15.95 37.49
N LYS A 256 -11.02 15.78 37.65
CA LYS A 256 -10.38 15.77 38.98
C LYS A 256 -10.47 17.12 39.67
N ALA A 257 -10.37 18.22 38.94
CA ALA A 257 -10.55 19.57 39.47
C ALA A 257 -11.99 19.79 39.95
N ASN A 258 -12.98 19.37 39.16
CA ASN A 258 -14.40 19.51 39.51
C ASN A 258 -14.86 18.64 40.68
N LYS A 259 -14.21 17.50 40.95
CA LYS A 259 -14.51 16.65 42.12
C LYS A 259 -13.91 17.18 43.44
N LYS A 260 -13.05 18.19 43.39
CA LYS A 260 -12.44 18.81 44.58
C LYS A 260 -13.18 20.05 45.09
N HIS A 261 -14.28 20.43 44.42
CA HIS A 261 -15.21 21.50 44.80
C HIS A 261 -16.54 20.91 45.24
#